data_AF-A0A0K9XWS0-F1
#
_entry.id   AF-A0A0K9XWS0-F1
#
_cell.length_a   1.000
_cell.length_b   1.000
_cell.length_c   1.000
_cell.angle_alpha   90.00
_cell.angle_beta   90.00
_cell.angle_gamma   90.00
#
_symmetry.space_group_name_H-M   'P 1'
#
loop_
_entity.id
_entity.type
_entity.pdbx_description
1 polymer ?
#
loop_
_entity_poly.entity_id
_entity_poly.type
_entity_poly.pdbx_seq_one_letter_code
_entity_poly.pdbx_strand_id
1 'polypeptide(L)'
;MSNPALLRGFFNSRIFQRIIPFLELKGRNGVLRDEFINFLNTIADLGGDSMAKRRISTITSWLIDLEIIRFSGAKYYLLNTEINNRLENIEFNNTDEPLLPSSNDLQEYNIVQQRTSSVREAIITYRNAVAVERADNAHRHLVNLTSERIRNAGALPKYNQLIDLATHIEGTDFIFEMKSTTDTNEKSQMRAGLSQLYEYRYLQNKPTAKLILVIENPLSTKEKWRHGYLEEDRDIYLVWDGNNELYGNERTRNDLNFLGLIQE
;
A
#
# COMPACT_ATOMS: atom_id res chain seq x y z
N MET A 1 26.21 -3.46 1.56
CA MET A 1 25.43 -2.23 1.33
C MET A 1 24.80 -2.32 -0.06
N SER A 2 23.50 -2.61 -0.11
CA SER A 2 22.75 -2.70 -1.37
C SER A 2 22.47 -1.29 -1.93
N ASN A 3 22.72 -1.08 -3.23
CA ASN A 3 22.40 0.17 -3.91
C ASN A 3 20.88 0.36 -3.97
N PRO A 4 20.29 1.46 -3.45
CA PRO A 4 18.85 1.69 -3.48
C PRO A 4 18.22 1.58 -4.87
N ALA A 5 18.95 1.93 -5.94
CA ALA A 5 18.48 1.79 -7.31
C ALA A 5 18.35 0.32 -7.74
N LEU A 6 19.28 -0.55 -7.31
CA LEU A 6 19.18 -2.00 -7.56
C LEU A 6 17.97 -2.59 -6.82
N LEU A 7 17.77 -2.17 -5.58
CA LEU A 7 16.64 -2.63 -4.77
C LEU A 7 15.29 -2.17 -5.37
N ARG A 8 15.19 -0.93 -5.86
CA ARG A 8 14.02 -0.46 -6.62
C ARG A 8 13.80 -1.27 -7.90
N GLY A 9 14.86 -1.51 -8.68
CA GLY A 9 14.79 -2.35 -9.87
C GLY A 9 14.31 -3.76 -9.58
N PHE A 10 14.71 -4.31 -8.43
CA PHE A 10 14.25 -5.60 -7.93
C PHE A 10 12.75 -5.59 -7.60
N PHE A 11 12.28 -4.63 -6.78
CA PHE A 11 10.85 -4.50 -6.45
C PHE A 11 9.96 -4.15 -7.67
N ASN A 12 10.53 -3.60 -8.73
CA ASN A 12 9.82 -3.33 -9.98
C ASN A 12 9.56 -4.57 -10.85
N SER A 13 10.13 -5.73 -10.49
CA SER A 13 9.82 -6.98 -11.16
C SER A 13 8.56 -7.61 -10.60
N ARG A 14 7.69 -8.06 -11.52
CA ARG A 14 6.36 -8.62 -11.22
C ARG A 14 6.41 -9.77 -10.21
N ILE A 15 7.41 -10.65 -10.30
CA ILE A 15 7.53 -11.78 -9.36
C ILE A 15 7.71 -11.31 -7.92
N PHE A 16 8.45 -10.23 -7.69
CA PHE A 16 8.69 -9.70 -6.35
C PHE A 16 7.48 -8.91 -5.82
N GLN A 17 6.75 -8.24 -6.70
CA GLN A 17 5.46 -7.64 -6.36
C GLN A 17 4.42 -8.67 -5.92
N ARG A 18 4.55 -9.94 -6.33
CA ARG A 18 3.72 -11.04 -5.83
C ARG A 18 4.27 -11.66 -4.54
N ILE A 19 5.59 -11.82 -4.44
CA ILE A 19 6.25 -12.42 -3.26
C ILE A 19 6.04 -11.58 -2.00
N ILE A 20 6.15 -10.25 -2.10
CA ILE A 20 6.10 -9.39 -0.91
C ILE A 20 4.75 -9.45 -0.20
N PRO A 21 3.60 -9.23 -0.86
CA PRO A 21 2.29 -9.36 -0.23
C PRO A 21 2.06 -10.78 0.33
N PHE A 22 2.51 -11.83 -0.38
CA PHE A 22 2.41 -13.20 0.11
C PHE A 22 3.19 -13.42 1.43
N LEU A 23 4.40 -12.89 1.54
CA LEU A 23 5.19 -12.99 2.77
C LEU A 23 4.62 -12.11 3.89
N GLU A 24 4.09 -10.93 3.57
CA GLU A 24 3.38 -10.05 4.53
C GLU A 24 2.18 -10.76 5.16
N LEU A 25 1.38 -11.50 4.38
CA LEU A 25 0.24 -12.28 4.88
C LEU A 25 0.63 -13.24 6.01
N LYS A 26 1.83 -13.82 5.90
CA LYS A 26 2.34 -14.82 6.83
C LYS A 26 2.96 -14.18 8.06
N GLY A 27 3.38 -12.92 7.94
CA GLY A 27 3.84 -12.07 9.04
C GLY A 27 4.86 -12.78 9.93
N ARG A 28 4.60 -12.75 11.25
CA ARG A 28 5.49 -13.36 12.26
C ARG A 28 5.50 -14.89 12.22
N ASN A 29 4.54 -15.54 11.56
CA ASN A 29 4.49 -17.00 11.47
C ASN A 29 5.52 -17.55 10.48
N GLY A 30 5.98 -16.72 9.54
CA GLY A 30 6.87 -17.10 8.46
C GLY A 30 6.24 -18.11 7.50
N VAL A 31 7.00 -18.47 6.46
CA VAL A 31 6.55 -19.38 5.40
C VAL A 31 7.43 -20.61 5.36
N LEU A 32 6.85 -21.80 5.35
CA LEU A 32 7.61 -23.02 5.15
C LEU A 32 8.24 -23.04 3.76
N ARG A 33 9.41 -23.69 3.64
CA ARG A 33 10.11 -23.77 2.36
C ARG A 33 9.24 -24.34 1.23
N ASP A 34 8.53 -25.43 1.50
CA ASP A 34 7.69 -26.09 0.50
C ASP A 34 6.48 -25.24 0.12
N GLU A 35 5.90 -24.51 1.08
CA GLU A 35 4.83 -23.56 0.81
C GLU A 35 5.31 -22.42 -0.09
N PHE A 36 6.51 -21.87 0.17
CA PHE A 36 7.08 -20.83 -0.67
C PHE A 36 7.41 -21.33 -2.08
N ILE A 37 7.96 -22.54 -2.21
CA ILE A 37 8.22 -23.20 -3.50
C ILE A 37 6.91 -23.38 -4.28
N ASN A 38 5.87 -23.90 -3.61
CA ASN A 38 4.56 -24.11 -4.22
C ASN A 38 3.97 -22.78 -4.71
N PHE A 39 4.03 -21.73 -3.89
CA PHE A 39 3.61 -20.39 -4.31
C PHE A 39 4.36 -19.93 -5.56
N LEU A 40 5.69 -19.98 -5.59
CA LEU A 40 6.48 -19.56 -6.75
C LEU A 40 6.14 -20.33 -8.04
N ASN A 41 5.91 -21.63 -7.93
CA ASN A 41 5.48 -22.45 -9.07
C ASN A 41 4.08 -22.08 -9.57
N THR A 42 3.20 -21.57 -8.70
CA THR A 42 1.85 -21.16 -9.09
C THR A 42 1.82 -19.79 -9.78
N ILE A 43 2.68 -18.85 -9.36
CA ILE A 43 2.62 -17.46 -9.83
C ILE A 43 3.56 -17.14 -11.01
N ALA A 44 4.45 -18.05 -11.40
CA ALA A 44 5.44 -17.80 -12.45
C ALA A 44 5.66 -19.04 -13.32
N ASP A 45 5.80 -18.83 -14.63
CA ASP A 45 6.32 -19.87 -15.52
C ASP A 45 7.85 -19.98 -15.33
N LEU A 46 8.24 -20.99 -14.54
CA LEU A 46 9.64 -21.25 -14.23
C LEU A 46 10.27 -22.30 -15.17
N GLY A 47 9.54 -22.72 -16.22
CA GLY A 47 9.95 -23.77 -17.15
C GLY A 47 9.86 -25.18 -16.53
N GLY A 48 10.51 -26.17 -17.17
CA GLY A 48 10.50 -27.56 -16.69
C GLY A 48 11.18 -27.74 -15.32
N ASP A 49 10.85 -28.84 -14.62
CA ASP A 49 11.18 -29.09 -13.20
C ASP A 49 12.62 -28.77 -12.78
N SER A 50 13.61 -29.11 -13.60
CA SER A 50 15.02 -28.86 -13.29
C SER A 50 15.39 -27.37 -13.39
N MET A 51 14.80 -26.64 -14.34
CA MET A 51 14.96 -25.19 -14.47
C MET A 51 14.20 -24.45 -13.37
N ALA A 52 12.99 -24.91 -13.04
CA ALA A 52 12.19 -24.32 -11.97
C ALA A 52 12.92 -24.34 -10.62
N LYS A 53 13.49 -25.50 -10.24
CA LYS A 53 14.31 -25.63 -9.03
C LYS A 53 15.48 -24.65 -8.99
N ARG A 54 16.21 -24.49 -10.11
CA ARG A 54 17.33 -23.55 -10.20
C ARG A 54 16.86 -22.11 -10.04
N ARG A 55 15.79 -21.71 -10.75
CA ARG A 55 15.22 -20.36 -10.68
C ARG A 55 14.75 -20.02 -9.27
N ILE A 56 14.04 -20.93 -8.60
CA ILE A 56 13.59 -20.73 -7.21
C ILE A 56 14.79 -20.56 -6.28
N SER A 57 15.84 -21.38 -6.46
CA SER A 57 17.07 -21.22 -5.68
C SER A 57 17.67 -19.84 -5.89
N THR A 58 17.78 -19.36 -7.13
CA THR A 58 18.30 -18.03 -7.45
C THR A 58 17.45 -16.92 -6.83
N ILE A 59 16.12 -16.98 -6.97
CA ILE A 59 15.17 -16.02 -6.38
C ILE A 59 15.34 -15.97 -4.86
N THR A 60 15.40 -17.14 -4.22
CA THR A 60 15.56 -17.26 -2.77
C THR A 60 16.90 -16.68 -2.31
N SER A 61 17.99 -17.02 -3.01
CA SER A 61 19.32 -16.46 -2.72
C SER A 61 19.31 -14.95 -2.83
N TRP A 62 18.74 -14.38 -3.91
CA TRP A 62 18.65 -12.93 -4.04
C TRP A 62 17.84 -12.28 -2.91
N LEU A 63 16.71 -12.86 -2.51
CA LEU A 63 15.92 -12.31 -1.40
C LEU A 63 16.69 -12.34 -0.07
N ILE A 64 17.51 -13.35 0.17
CA ILE A 64 18.35 -13.46 1.38
C ILE A 64 19.54 -12.50 1.29
N ASP A 65 20.25 -12.48 0.17
CA ASP A 65 21.45 -11.66 -0.04
C ASP A 65 21.12 -10.15 -0.05
N LEU A 66 19.92 -9.81 -0.51
CA LEU A 66 19.37 -8.45 -0.43
C LEU A 66 18.71 -8.16 0.92
N GLU A 67 18.73 -9.09 1.87
CA GLU A 67 18.14 -8.95 3.21
C GLU A 67 16.66 -8.55 3.18
N ILE A 68 15.94 -9.02 2.17
CA ILE A 68 14.49 -8.87 2.06
C ILE A 68 13.82 -9.95 2.92
N ILE A 69 14.38 -11.15 2.95
CA ILE A 69 13.94 -12.24 3.82
C ILE A 69 15.10 -12.80 4.64
N ARG A 70 14.78 -13.42 5.77
CA ARG A 70 15.69 -14.33 6.48
C ARG A 70 15.15 -15.75 6.48
N PHE A 71 16.04 -16.73 6.46
CA PHE A 71 15.69 -18.13 6.70
C PHE A 71 16.05 -18.51 8.15
N SER A 72 15.08 -18.98 8.92
CA SER A 72 15.29 -19.44 10.30
C SER A 72 14.26 -20.51 10.67
N GLY A 73 14.67 -21.57 11.36
CA GLY A 73 13.76 -22.64 11.81
C GLY A 73 12.92 -23.25 10.68
N ALA A 74 13.54 -23.52 9.53
CA ALA A 74 12.90 -24.03 8.31
C ALA A 74 11.86 -23.11 7.64
N LYS A 75 11.81 -21.83 8.05
CA LYS A 75 10.87 -20.84 7.52
C LYS A 75 11.55 -19.59 6.99
N TYR A 76 10.93 -18.96 6.01
CA TYR A 76 11.27 -17.63 5.51
C TYR A 76 10.45 -16.57 6.23
N TYR A 77 11.09 -15.48 6.62
CA TYR A 77 10.43 -14.32 7.23
C TYR A 77 10.81 -13.06 6.48
N LEU A 78 9.82 -12.22 6.18
CA LEU A 78 10.04 -10.90 5.61
C LEU A 78 10.72 -9.98 6.63
N LEU A 79 11.67 -9.18 6.17
CA LEU A 79 12.43 -8.24 6.99
C LEU A 79 11.98 -6.80 6.71
N ASN A 80 10.78 -6.44 7.17
CA ASN A 80 10.21 -5.10 6.92
C ASN A 80 11.15 -3.97 7.36
N THR A 81 11.74 -4.08 8.55
CA THR A 81 12.69 -3.09 9.08
C THR A 81 13.86 -2.86 8.13
N GLU A 82 14.40 -3.93 7.56
CA GLU A 82 15.53 -3.86 6.65
C GLU A 82 15.17 -3.20 5.32
N ILE A 83 13.97 -3.48 4.81
CA ILE A 83 13.43 -2.83 3.61
C ILE A 83 13.19 -1.34 3.88
N ASN A 84 12.54 -1.00 5.00
CA ASN A 84 12.20 0.37 5.41
C ASN A 84 13.41 1.26 5.69
N ASN A 85 14.55 0.67 6.06
CA ASN A 85 15.82 1.38 6.22
C ASN A 85 16.44 1.79 4.87
N ARG A 86 16.00 1.20 3.76
CA ARG A 86 16.56 1.38 2.43
C ARG A 86 15.62 2.04 1.44
N LEU A 87 14.31 1.91 1.67
CA LEU A 87 13.26 2.47 0.83
C LEU A 87 12.23 3.19 1.70
N GLU A 88 11.92 4.42 1.30
CA GLU A 88 10.83 5.20 1.92
C GLU A 88 9.46 4.60 1.56
N ASN A 89 9.32 4.15 0.31
CA ASN A 89 8.10 3.60 -0.27
C ASN A 89 8.45 2.49 -1.27
N ILE A 90 7.55 1.51 -1.42
CA ILE A 90 7.67 0.45 -2.43
C ILE A 90 6.68 0.71 -3.57
N GLU A 91 7.21 0.93 -4.77
CA GLU A 91 6.41 1.14 -5.96
C GLU A 91 5.99 -0.17 -6.61
N PHE A 92 4.71 -0.29 -6.94
CA PHE A 92 4.15 -1.37 -7.75
C PHE A 92 3.86 -0.81 -9.15
N ASN A 93 4.85 -0.88 -10.03
CA ASN A 93 4.73 -0.39 -11.42
C ASN A 93 3.72 -1.18 -12.27
N ASN A 94 3.39 -2.43 -11.89
CA ASN A 94 2.32 -3.20 -12.49
C ASN A 94 1.02 -2.92 -11.73
N THR A 95 0.21 -1.99 -12.23
CA THR A 95 -1.07 -1.63 -11.59
C THR A 95 -2.05 -2.80 -11.55
N ASP A 96 -1.87 -3.81 -12.42
CA ASP A 96 -2.64 -5.05 -12.47
C ASP A 96 -2.22 -6.09 -11.41
N GLU A 97 -1.21 -5.80 -10.60
CA GLU A 97 -0.83 -6.63 -9.45
C GLU A 97 -1.45 -6.10 -8.15
N PRO A 98 -1.85 -6.96 -7.21
CA PRO A 98 -2.37 -6.54 -5.92
C PRO A 98 -1.27 -5.87 -5.08
N LEU A 99 -1.58 -4.72 -4.50
CA LEU A 99 -0.70 -4.01 -3.56
C LEU A 99 -0.75 -4.65 -2.16
N LEU A 100 -1.91 -5.17 -1.81
CA LEU A 100 -2.21 -5.69 -0.48
C LEU A 100 -2.18 -7.23 -0.48
N PRO A 101 -1.77 -7.87 0.63
CA PRO A 101 -1.68 -9.33 0.73
C PRO A 101 -2.97 -10.02 0.33
N SER A 102 -2.92 -10.82 -0.73
CA SER A 102 -4.03 -11.67 -1.15
C SER A 102 -4.08 -12.94 -0.31
N SER A 103 -5.25 -13.58 -0.27
CA SER A 103 -5.30 -15.00 0.10
C SER A 103 -4.35 -15.79 -0.82
N ASN A 104 -3.84 -16.96 -0.41
CA ASN A 104 -2.92 -17.79 -1.21
C ASN A 104 -3.50 -18.27 -2.58
N ASP A 105 -4.54 -17.64 -3.12
CA ASP A 105 -5.30 -18.00 -4.31
C ASP A 105 -4.91 -17.14 -5.53
N LEU A 106 -4.53 -17.82 -6.61
CA LEU A 106 -4.28 -17.22 -7.93
C LEU A 106 -5.50 -16.48 -8.50
N GLN A 107 -6.72 -16.88 -8.11
CA GLN A 107 -7.94 -16.22 -8.58
C GLN A 107 -7.95 -14.74 -8.24
N GLU A 108 -7.38 -14.33 -7.10
CA GLU A 108 -7.36 -12.93 -6.70
C GLU A 108 -6.49 -12.09 -7.65
N TYR A 109 -5.32 -12.59 -8.04
CA TYR A 109 -4.47 -11.93 -9.04
C TYR A 109 -5.20 -11.77 -10.38
N ASN A 110 -5.93 -12.80 -10.81
CA ASN A 110 -6.73 -12.73 -12.03
C ASN A 110 -7.85 -11.69 -11.91
N ILE A 111 -8.54 -11.61 -10.78
CA ILE A 111 -9.61 -10.64 -10.53
C ILE A 111 -9.05 -9.21 -10.56
N VAL A 112 -7.96 -8.94 -9.85
CA VAL A 112 -7.33 -7.61 -9.81
C VAL A 112 -6.83 -7.21 -11.20
N GLN A 113 -6.23 -8.15 -11.92
CA GLN A 113 -5.78 -7.92 -13.29
C GLN A 113 -6.95 -7.61 -14.23
N GLN A 114 -8.02 -8.40 -14.19
CA GLN A 114 -9.24 -8.18 -14.99
C GLN A 114 -9.89 -6.83 -14.68
N ARG A 115 -10.09 -6.52 -13.40
CA ARG A 115 -10.68 -5.23 -12.99
C ARG A 115 -9.81 -4.07 -13.43
N THR A 116 -8.51 -4.12 -13.17
CA THR A 116 -7.62 -2.97 -13.43
C THR A 116 -7.36 -2.75 -14.92
N SER A 117 -7.21 -3.81 -15.71
CA SER A 117 -6.99 -3.69 -17.16
C SER A 117 -8.11 -2.92 -17.87
N SER A 118 -9.37 -3.09 -17.43
CA SER A 118 -10.52 -2.40 -18.01
C SER A 118 -10.61 -0.90 -17.67
N VAL A 119 -9.97 -0.46 -16.58
CA VAL A 119 -10.13 0.90 -16.04
C VAL A 119 -8.86 1.75 -16.17
N ARG A 120 -7.71 1.11 -16.47
CA ARG A 120 -6.38 1.75 -16.50
C ARG A 120 -6.32 3.00 -17.37
N GLU A 121 -6.86 2.98 -18.59
CA GLU A 121 -6.81 4.15 -19.49
C GLU A 121 -7.66 5.32 -19.00
N ALA A 122 -8.83 5.05 -18.42
CA ALA A 122 -9.74 6.08 -17.93
C ALA A 122 -9.21 6.80 -16.69
N ILE A 123 -8.69 6.06 -15.70
CA ILE A 123 -8.16 6.64 -14.45
C ILE A 123 -6.87 7.42 -14.70
N ILE A 124 -5.94 6.90 -15.51
CA ILE A 124 -4.67 7.59 -15.78
C ILE A 124 -4.93 8.95 -16.45
N THR A 125 -5.89 9.00 -17.38
CA THR A 125 -6.28 10.25 -18.05
C THR A 125 -6.87 11.26 -17.06
N TYR A 126 -7.66 10.81 -16.07
CA TYR A 126 -8.21 11.67 -15.02
C TYR A 126 -7.14 12.23 -14.08
N ARG A 127 -6.18 11.40 -13.64
CA ARG A 127 -5.10 11.79 -12.72
C ARG A 127 -4.14 12.83 -13.32
N ASN A 128 -3.89 12.76 -14.63
CA ASN A 128 -2.96 13.66 -15.32
C ASN A 128 -3.53 15.06 -15.60
N ALA A 129 -4.82 15.31 -15.36
CA ALA A 129 -5.49 16.49 -15.90
C ALA A 129 -5.26 17.81 -15.14
N VAL A 130 -4.87 17.82 -13.86
CA VAL A 130 -4.66 19.08 -13.13
C VAL A 130 -3.68 18.88 -11.98
N ALA A 131 -2.44 19.32 -12.18
CA ALA A 131 -1.44 19.44 -11.12
C ALA A 131 -0.90 20.88 -11.12
N VAL A 132 -1.36 21.68 -10.16
CA VAL A 132 -0.68 22.94 -9.80
C VAL A 132 0.48 22.56 -8.89
N GLU A 133 1.68 23.08 -9.10
CA GLU A 133 2.89 22.76 -8.33
C GLU A 133 2.69 22.73 -6.80
N ARG A 134 1.84 23.63 -6.27
CA ARG A 134 1.41 23.64 -4.86
C ARG A 134 0.76 22.32 -4.44
N ALA A 135 -0.22 21.86 -5.20
CA ALA A 135 -0.97 20.65 -4.91
C ALA A 135 -0.06 19.42 -4.96
N ASP A 136 0.87 19.37 -5.91
CA ASP A 136 1.86 18.29 -6.00
C ASP A 136 2.79 18.25 -4.79
N ASN A 137 3.26 19.42 -4.33
CA ASN A 137 4.14 19.51 -3.16
C ASN A 137 3.40 19.11 -1.88
N ALA A 138 2.18 19.59 -1.67
CA ALA A 138 1.34 19.21 -0.53
C ALA A 138 1.00 17.71 -0.55
N HIS A 139 0.62 17.17 -1.71
CA HIS A 139 0.36 15.74 -1.87
C HIS A 139 1.59 14.89 -1.54
N ARG A 140 2.76 15.24 -2.11
CA ARG A 140 4.03 14.55 -1.82
C ARG A 140 4.39 14.62 -0.33
N HIS A 141 4.12 15.76 0.30
CA HIS A 141 4.33 15.93 1.74
C HIS A 141 3.46 14.95 2.56
N LEU A 142 2.15 14.90 2.28
CA LEU A 142 1.23 13.98 2.97
C LEU A 142 1.60 12.51 2.78
N VAL A 143 1.99 12.12 1.56
CA VAL A 143 2.48 10.75 1.29
C VAL A 143 3.70 10.46 2.16
N ASN A 144 4.72 11.32 2.13
CA ASN A 144 5.95 11.10 2.88
C ASN A 144 5.72 11.02 4.39
N LEU A 145 4.93 11.94 4.94
CA LEU A 145 4.58 11.96 6.36
C LEU A 145 3.86 10.67 6.77
N THR A 146 2.84 10.25 6.02
CA THR A 146 2.08 9.03 6.32
C THR A 146 2.95 7.78 6.18
N SER A 147 3.77 7.72 5.13
CA SER A 147 4.71 6.61 4.90
C SER A 147 5.72 6.48 6.02
N GLU A 148 6.24 7.58 6.55
CA GLU A 148 7.13 7.55 7.71
C GLU A 148 6.44 6.91 8.92
N ARG A 149 5.20 7.30 9.22
CA ARG A 149 4.44 6.70 10.34
C ARG A 149 4.20 5.21 10.14
N ILE A 150 3.86 4.78 8.92
CA ILE A 150 3.72 3.35 8.56
C ILE A 150 5.05 2.59 8.76
N ARG A 151 6.18 3.16 8.35
CA ARG A 151 7.50 2.52 8.53
C ARG A 151 7.88 2.41 10.00
N ASN A 152 7.61 3.44 10.79
CA ASN A 152 7.86 3.45 12.23
C ASN A 152 7.02 2.39 12.96
N ALA A 153 5.84 2.05 12.43
CA ALA A 153 5.04 0.92 12.90
C ALA A 153 5.55 -0.46 12.44
N GLY A 154 6.65 -0.52 11.66
CA GLY A 154 7.25 -1.76 11.17
C GLY A 154 6.55 -2.37 9.96
N ALA A 155 5.68 -1.62 9.28
CA ALA A 155 4.95 -2.04 8.10
C ALA A 155 5.53 -1.44 6.81
N LEU A 156 5.14 -2.00 5.65
CA LEU A 156 5.64 -1.55 4.35
C LEU A 156 4.65 -0.57 3.71
N PRO A 157 5.05 0.69 3.47
CA PRO A 157 4.27 1.61 2.64
C PRO A 157 4.42 1.25 1.15
N LYS A 158 3.30 0.97 0.48
CA LYS A 158 3.24 0.56 -0.93
C LYS A 158 2.37 1.50 -1.73
N TYR A 159 2.70 1.78 -2.98
CA TYR A 159 1.89 2.62 -3.86
C TYR A 159 1.96 2.15 -5.30
N ASN A 160 1.04 2.63 -6.15
CA ASN A 160 1.12 2.49 -7.59
C ASN A 160 0.56 3.74 -8.28
N GLN A 161 0.38 3.67 -9.60
CA GLN A 161 -0.18 4.78 -10.38
C GLN A 161 -1.65 5.11 -10.07
N LEU A 162 -2.37 4.23 -9.37
CA LEU A 162 -3.78 4.41 -9.01
C LEU A 162 -3.93 4.81 -7.54
N ILE A 163 -3.26 4.11 -6.65
CA ILE A 163 -3.38 4.22 -5.20
C ILE A 163 -2.19 4.99 -4.65
N ASP A 164 -2.47 6.08 -3.94
CA ASP A 164 -1.45 6.95 -3.33
C ASP A 164 -0.61 6.21 -2.30
N LEU A 165 -1.26 5.45 -1.42
CA LEU A 165 -0.59 4.65 -0.41
C LEU A 165 -1.48 3.50 0.08
N ALA A 166 -0.86 2.37 0.37
CA ALA A 166 -1.50 1.22 0.98
C ALA A 166 -0.52 0.48 1.89
N THR A 167 -1.03 -0.14 2.95
CA THR A 167 -0.22 -0.98 3.84
C THR A 167 -1.03 -2.09 4.48
N HIS A 168 -0.34 -3.12 4.95
CA HIS A 168 -0.91 -4.23 5.69
C HIS A 168 -0.30 -4.29 7.07
N ILE A 169 -1.13 -4.24 8.11
CA ILE A 169 -0.70 -4.26 9.52
C ILE A 169 -1.58 -5.25 10.27
N GLU A 170 -0.92 -6.26 10.87
CA GLU A 170 -1.57 -7.23 11.78
C GLU A 170 -2.86 -7.86 11.22
N GLY A 171 -2.87 -8.22 9.94
CA GLY A 171 -4.04 -8.86 9.31
C GLY A 171 -5.08 -7.87 8.77
N THR A 172 -4.86 -6.56 8.93
CA THR A 172 -5.75 -5.51 8.43
C THR A 172 -5.10 -4.77 7.26
N ASP A 173 -5.90 -4.57 6.21
CA ASP A 173 -5.52 -3.80 5.03
C ASP A 173 -5.97 -2.34 5.17
N PHE A 174 -5.09 -1.41 4.82
CA PHE A 174 -5.34 0.04 4.86
C PHE A 174 -5.03 0.65 3.50
N ILE A 175 -5.97 1.44 2.97
CA ILE A 175 -5.84 2.17 1.71
C ILE A 175 -6.03 3.66 1.99
N PHE A 176 -5.08 4.47 1.54
CA PHE A 176 -5.05 5.90 1.75
C PHE A 176 -5.18 6.65 0.43
N GLU A 177 -5.90 7.76 0.47
CA GLU A 177 -5.96 8.77 -0.59
C GLU A 177 -5.57 10.12 0.01
N MET A 178 -4.66 10.83 -0.66
CA MET A 178 -4.06 12.07 -0.17
C MET A 178 -4.60 13.27 -0.95
N LYS A 179 -5.32 14.17 -0.27
CA LYS A 179 -5.90 15.36 -0.90
C LYS A 179 -5.30 16.66 -0.37
N SER A 180 -4.70 17.41 -1.29
CA SER A 180 -4.36 18.81 -1.04
C SER A 180 -5.63 19.66 -1.00
N THR A 181 -5.89 20.29 0.15
CA THR A 181 -7.09 21.09 0.39
C THR A 181 -6.77 22.57 0.58
N THR A 182 -7.70 23.43 0.17
CA THR A 182 -7.80 24.85 0.45
C THR A 182 -9.24 25.15 0.87
N ASP A 183 -9.49 26.28 1.51
CA ASP A 183 -10.83 26.73 1.93
C ASP A 183 -11.90 26.73 0.82
N THR A 184 -11.48 26.72 -0.45
CA THR A 184 -12.36 26.77 -1.62
C THR A 184 -12.60 25.41 -2.28
N ASN A 185 -11.82 24.37 -1.95
CA ASN A 185 -11.88 23.09 -2.65
C ASN A 185 -12.13 21.87 -1.74
N GLU A 186 -12.25 22.07 -0.42
CA GLU A 186 -12.45 20.99 0.56
C GLU A 186 -13.54 20.00 0.13
N LYS A 187 -14.72 20.52 -0.22
CA LYS A 187 -15.88 19.72 -0.64
C LYS A 187 -15.62 18.88 -1.89
N SER A 188 -15.00 19.45 -2.93
CA SER A 188 -14.75 18.73 -4.17
C SER A 188 -13.67 17.66 -3.96
N GLN A 189 -12.62 17.98 -3.18
CA GLN A 189 -11.56 17.04 -2.85
C GLN A 189 -12.07 15.86 -2.02
N MET A 190 -12.92 16.11 -1.01
CA MET A 190 -13.50 15.03 -0.21
C MET A 190 -14.40 14.12 -1.03
N ARG A 191 -15.20 14.67 -1.96
CA ARG A 191 -16.04 13.84 -2.84
C ARG A 191 -15.21 13.00 -3.81
N ALA A 192 -14.17 13.58 -4.39
CA ALA A 192 -13.24 12.87 -5.27
C ALA A 192 -12.54 11.75 -4.50
N GLY A 193 -11.95 12.07 -3.35
CA GLY A 193 -11.22 11.10 -2.52
C GLY A 193 -12.10 9.95 -2.02
N LEU A 194 -13.35 10.24 -1.61
CA LEU A 194 -14.33 9.22 -1.26
C LEU A 194 -14.60 8.24 -2.42
N SER A 195 -14.81 8.77 -3.63
CA SER A 195 -15.05 7.95 -4.82
C SER A 195 -13.84 7.07 -5.15
N GLN A 196 -12.65 7.65 -5.11
CA GLN A 196 -11.39 6.96 -5.38
C GLN A 196 -11.14 5.84 -4.38
N LEU A 197 -11.31 6.08 -3.07
CA LEU A 197 -11.12 5.07 -2.04
C LEU A 197 -12.04 3.84 -2.26
N TYR A 198 -13.32 4.06 -2.57
CA TYR A 198 -14.23 2.96 -2.88
C TYR A 198 -13.86 2.22 -4.16
N GLU A 199 -13.44 2.95 -5.19
CA GLU A 199 -12.96 2.35 -6.43
C GLU A 199 -11.73 1.49 -6.19
N TYR A 200 -10.74 1.99 -5.46
CA TYR A 200 -9.51 1.25 -5.15
C TYR A 200 -9.80 -0.02 -4.36
N ARG A 201 -10.68 0.06 -3.36
CA ARG A 201 -11.13 -1.09 -2.59
C ARG A 201 -11.72 -2.18 -3.49
N TYR A 202 -12.53 -1.77 -4.46
CA TYR A 202 -13.13 -2.67 -5.44
C TYR A 202 -12.07 -3.25 -6.40
N LEU A 203 -11.21 -2.41 -6.99
CA LEU A 203 -10.18 -2.83 -7.93
C LEU A 203 -9.18 -3.82 -7.30
N GLN A 204 -8.80 -3.59 -6.05
CA GLN A 204 -7.91 -4.47 -5.28
C GLN A 204 -8.61 -5.71 -4.71
N ASN A 205 -9.92 -5.85 -4.91
CA ASN A 205 -10.73 -6.93 -4.35
C ASN A 205 -10.61 -7.06 -2.82
N LYS A 206 -10.56 -5.93 -2.11
CA LYS A 206 -10.39 -5.86 -0.64
C LYS A 206 -11.63 -5.33 0.08
N PRO A 207 -12.74 -6.08 0.13
CA PRO A 207 -14.00 -5.56 0.69
C PRO A 207 -13.88 -5.13 2.16
N THR A 208 -12.92 -5.67 2.91
CA THR A 208 -12.68 -5.38 4.33
C THR A 208 -11.56 -4.39 4.58
N ALA A 209 -10.93 -3.82 3.54
CA ALA A 209 -9.89 -2.81 3.74
C ALA A 209 -10.48 -1.55 4.39
N LYS A 210 -9.78 -1.06 5.41
CA LYS A 210 -10.04 0.23 6.04
C LYS A 210 -9.62 1.34 5.07
N LEU A 211 -10.48 2.34 4.89
CA LEU A 211 -10.27 3.44 3.96
C LEU A 211 -9.95 4.71 4.73
N ILE A 212 -8.90 5.42 4.31
CA ILE A 212 -8.40 6.61 5.00
C ILE A 212 -8.30 7.74 3.98
N LEU A 213 -9.01 8.83 4.24
CA LEU A 213 -8.81 10.08 3.52
C LEU A 213 -7.88 10.96 4.35
N VAL A 214 -6.73 11.32 3.78
CA VAL A 214 -5.77 12.22 4.42
C VAL A 214 -5.83 13.57 3.71
N ILE A 215 -6.03 14.65 4.45
CA ILE A 215 -6.14 16.01 3.90
C ILE A 215 -5.06 16.94 4.44
N GLU A 216 -4.69 17.94 3.65
CA GLU A 216 -3.62 18.89 3.99
C GLU A 216 -3.96 19.79 5.18
N ASN A 217 -5.21 20.19 5.31
CA ASN A 217 -5.66 21.15 6.33
C ASN A 217 -6.86 20.61 7.10
N PRO A 218 -7.05 21.00 8.38
CA PRO A 218 -8.27 20.68 9.11
C PRO A 218 -9.50 21.23 8.38
N LEU A 219 -10.65 20.57 8.57
CA LEU A 219 -11.89 21.01 7.96
C LEU A 219 -12.31 22.39 8.48
N SER A 220 -12.68 23.27 7.54
CA SER A 220 -13.30 24.55 7.89
C SER A 220 -14.60 24.33 8.67
N THR A 221 -15.00 25.33 9.46
CA THR A 221 -16.23 25.30 10.26
C THR A 221 -17.47 24.91 9.45
N LYS A 222 -17.52 25.26 8.15
CA LYS A 222 -18.64 24.95 7.25
C LYS A 222 -18.66 23.49 6.83
N GLU A 223 -17.52 22.83 6.81
CA GLU A 223 -17.36 21.45 6.35
C GLU A 223 -17.21 20.46 7.51
N LYS A 224 -17.13 20.90 8.79
CA LYS A 224 -17.01 20.04 9.98
C LYS A 224 -18.03 18.90 10.06
N TRP A 225 -19.25 19.09 9.56
CA TRP A 225 -20.27 18.02 9.51
C TRP A 225 -19.79 16.78 8.73
N ARG A 226 -18.79 16.92 7.87
CA ARG A 226 -18.23 15.82 7.10
C ARG A 226 -17.44 14.81 7.93
N HIS A 227 -17.02 15.15 9.15
CA HIS A 227 -16.50 14.14 10.08
C HIS A 227 -17.52 13.01 10.27
N GLY A 228 -18.74 13.35 10.69
CA GLY A 228 -19.81 12.37 10.87
C GLY A 228 -20.18 11.67 9.55
N TYR A 229 -20.24 12.41 8.44
CA TYR A 229 -20.53 11.79 7.14
C TYR A 229 -19.46 10.77 6.71
N LEU A 230 -18.17 11.08 6.84
CA LEU A 230 -17.11 10.18 6.41
C LEU A 230 -16.96 9.02 7.38
N GLU A 231 -16.87 9.30 8.67
CA GLU A 231 -16.54 8.27 9.65
C GLU A 231 -17.75 7.44 10.07
N GLU A 232 -18.88 8.07 10.40
CA GLU A 232 -20.06 7.38 10.93
C GLU A 232 -20.94 6.78 9.83
N ASP A 233 -21.21 7.53 8.75
CA ASP A 233 -22.09 7.07 7.65
C ASP A 233 -21.34 6.24 6.60
N ARG A 234 -20.11 6.61 6.26
CA ARG A 234 -19.35 5.99 5.15
C ARG A 234 -18.25 5.03 5.56
N ASP A 235 -17.96 4.94 6.84
CA ASP A 235 -16.88 4.11 7.41
C ASP A 235 -15.50 4.41 6.78
N ILE A 236 -15.20 5.70 6.61
CA ILE A 236 -13.92 6.22 6.12
C ILE A 236 -13.29 7.09 7.18
N TYR A 237 -12.09 6.73 7.60
CA TYR A 237 -11.30 7.51 8.55
C TYR A 237 -10.85 8.82 7.91
N LEU A 238 -11.00 9.93 8.63
CA LEU A 238 -10.49 11.23 8.20
C LEU A 238 -9.27 11.59 9.05
N VAL A 239 -8.15 11.84 8.36
CA VAL A 239 -6.90 12.30 8.95
C VAL A 239 -6.52 13.63 8.30
N TRP A 240 -5.94 14.55 9.05
CA TRP A 240 -5.39 15.78 8.48
C TRP A 240 -4.02 16.10 9.05
N ASP A 241 -3.21 16.79 8.23
CA ASP A 241 -1.96 17.39 8.68
C ASP A 241 -2.23 18.72 9.41
N GLY A 242 -1.47 18.94 10.48
CA GLY A 242 -1.42 20.17 11.24
C GLY A 242 0.01 20.46 11.70
N ASN A 243 0.85 20.90 10.75
CA ASN A 243 2.28 21.22 10.93
C ASN A 243 3.20 19.99 11.10
N ASN A 244 3.14 19.04 10.17
CA ASN A 244 3.86 17.75 10.19
C ASN A 244 3.39 16.78 11.28
N GLU A 245 2.24 17.06 11.89
CA GLU A 245 1.57 16.17 12.82
C GLU A 245 0.24 15.74 12.24
N LEU A 246 -0.09 14.47 12.40
CA LEU A 246 -1.34 13.92 11.90
C LEU A 246 -2.37 13.93 13.03
N TYR A 247 -3.57 14.41 12.72
CA TYR A 247 -4.69 14.50 13.65
C TYR A 247 -5.85 13.62 13.20
N GLY A 248 -6.67 13.23 14.16
CA GLY A 248 -7.90 12.48 13.93
C GLY A 248 -8.79 12.53 15.16
N ASN A 249 -10.06 12.22 14.99
CA ASN A 249 -10.97 12.12 16.14
C ASN A 249 -10.64 10.87 16.99
N GLU A 250 -11.32 10.71 18.13
CA GLU A 250 -11.08 9.59 19.05
C GLU A 250 -11.13 8.20 18.38
N ARG A 251 -12.15 7.95 17.55
CA ARG A 251 -12.28 6.68 16.83
C ARG A 251 -11.08 6.44 15.92
N THR A 252 -10.75 7.42 15.10
CA THR A 252 -9.64 7.34 14.13
C THR A 252 -8.31 7.13 14.84
N ARG A 253 -8.07 7.79 15.98
CA ARG A 253 -6.85 7.56 16.79
C ARG A 253 -6.76 6.15 17.36
N ASN A 254 -7.88 5.60 17.83
CA ASN A 254 -7.91 4.25 18.38
C ASN A 254 -7.66 3.20 17.30
N ASP A 255 -8.34 3.34 16.15
CA ASP A 255 -8.29 2.38 15.04
C ASP A 255 -7.02 2.50 14.18
N LEU A 256 -6.39 3.67 14.15
CA LEU A 256 -5.15 3.98 13.42
C LEU A 256 -4.00 4.38 14.36
N ASN A 257 -3.91 3.74 15.52
CA ASN A 257 -2.90 4.06 16.54
C ASN A 257 -1.44 4.05 16.01
N PHE A 258 -1.16 3.23 14.98
CA PHE A 258 0.13 3.13 14.31
C PHE A 258 0.55 4.42 13.59
N LEU A 259 -0.40 5.33 13.29
CA LEU A 259 -0.09 6.65 12.72
C LEU A 259 0.37 7.66 13.78
N GLY A 260 0.20 7.37 15.07
CA GLY A 260 0.59 8.28 16.17
C GLY A 260 -0.24 9.58 16.18
N LEU A 261 -1.54 9.47 15.88
CA LEU A 261 -2.44 10.60 15.70
C LEU A 261 -2.68 11.41 16.99
N ILE A 262 -2.72 12.73 16.87
CA ILE A 262 -3.00 13.69 17.96
C ILE A 262 -4.50 14.03 18.00
N GLN A 263 -5.01 14.37 19.19
CA GLN A 263 -6.40 14.80 19.37
C GLN A 263 -6.68 16.17 18.75
N GLU A 264 -7.82 16.32 18.06
CA GLU A 264 -8.41 17.63 17.71
C GLU A 264 -8.82 18.43 18.96
#